data_AF-A0A0G4L0C9-F1
#
_entry.id   AF-A0A0G4L0C9-F1
#
_cell.length_a   1.000
_cell.length_b   1.000
_cell.length_c   1.000
_cell.angle_alpha   90.00
_cell.angle_beta   90.00
_cell.angle_gamma   90.00
#
_symmetry.space_group_name_H-M   'P 1'
#
loop_
_entity.id
_entity.type
_entity.pdbx_description
1 polymer ?
#
loop_
_entity_poly.entity_id
_entity_poly.type
_entity_poly.pdbx_seq_one_letter_code
_entity_poly.pdbx_strand_id
1 'polypeptide(L)'
;MARKLFNLIKERGAEGKPLHTMGAIDPVQMTQQAPHQEVLYISGWACSSLLTSTNEVSPDFGDYPYNTVPNQVQRLAKAQSMHDRKQWDARRKLTPEQRAKAPYTDYLRPIIADGDTGHGGLSAVLKLAKLFAENGAAAVHFEDQLHGGKKCGHLAGKVLVPVGEHINRLNAARFQWDVMGTENLVIARTDSESGKLISSAIDVRDHEFILGVADPSIEPLAETLQAMEARGAVGSEIDAFEANWVKSTKLVSFDEAAVAHMKSEGVAQEHIDSYLETVRANRDLGIAHRRKLASQHTSTPVYFSWD
;
A
#
# COMPACT_ATOMS: atom_id res chain seq x y z
N MET A 1 22.45 3.38 -8.94
CA MET A 1 21.84 2.23 -8.22
C MET A 1 20.57 1.71 -8.88
N ALA A 2 19.64 2.57 -9.30
CA ALA A 2 18.39 2.14 -9.93
C ALA A 2 18.57 1.23 -11.16
N ARG A 3 19.43 1.59 -12.14
CA ARG A 3 19.76 0.70 -13.28
C ARG A 3 20.27 -0.68 -12.85
N LYS A 4 21.12 -0.71 -11.82
CA LYS A 4 21.66 -1.96 -11.27
C LYS A 4 20.54 -2.84 -10.71
N LEU A 5 19.60 -2.24 -9.97
CA LEU A 5 18.41 -2.95 -9.47
C LEU A 5 17.52 -3.44 -10.62
N PHE A 6 17.24 -2.60 -11.61
CA PHE A 6 16.42 -2.97 -12.76
C PHE A 6 16.99 -4.17 -13.51
N ASN A 7 18.28 -4.13 -13.84
CA ASN A 7 18.97 -5.22 -14.52
C ASN A 7 18.93 -6.51 -13.69
N LEU A 8 19.17 -6.39 -12.38
CA LEU A 8 19.12 -7.51 -11.45
C LEU A 8 17.73 -8.15 -11.37
N ILE A 9 16.66 -7.35 -11.30
CA ILE A 9 15.27 -7.85 -11.35
C ILE A 9 15.00 -8.57 -12.67
N LYS A 10 15.47 -8.03 -13.80
CA LYS A 10 15.29 -8.65 -15.12
C LYS A 10 16.04 -9.97 -15.23
N GLU A 11 17.28 -10.03 -14.74
CA GLU A 11 18.10 -11.24 -14.71
C GLU A 11 17.44 -12.33 -13.86
N ARG A 12 17.11 -12.04 -12.61
CA ARG A 12 16.47 -13.00 -11.70
C ARG A 12 15.09 -13.44 -12.20
N GLY A 13 14.31 -12.52 -12.77
CA GLY A 13 13.03 -12.82 -13.41
C GLY A 13 13.17 -13.77 -14.60
N ALA A 14 14.18 -13.61 -15.44
CA ALA A 14 14.45 -14.53 -16.56
C ALA A 14 14.85 -15.93 -16.09
N GLU A 15 15.47 -16.04 -14.92
CA GLU A 15 15.82 -17.32 -14.28
C GLU A 15 14.67 -17.94 -13.46
N GLY A 16 13.54 -17.25 -13.30
CA GLY A 16 12.46 -17.66 -12.40
C GLY A 16 12.88 -17.65 -10.92
N LYS A 17 13.88 -16.84 -10.55
CA LYS A 17 14.40 -16.75 -9.18
C LYS A 17 13.98 -15.46 -8.49
N PRO A 18 13.79 -15.49 -7.16
CA PRO A 18 13.51 -14.29 -6.38
C PRO A 18 14.79 -13.49 -6.07
N LEU A 19 14.58 -12.24 -5.62
CA LEU A 19 15.58 -11.47 -4.88
C LEU A 19 15.24 -11.50 -3.40
N HIS A 20 16.14 -12.05 -2.59
CA HIS A 20 15.96 -12.11 -1.13
C HIS A 20 16.81 -11.06 -0.42
N THR A 21 16.22 -10.43 0.59
CA THR A 21 16.89 -9.52 1.52
C THR A 21 16.10 -9.46 2.82
N MET A 22 16.62 -8.75 3.81
CA MET A 22 15.93 -8.41 5.06
C MET A 22 16.19 -6.94 5.38
N GLY A 23 15.38 -6.36 6.27
CA GLY A 23 15.59 -4.98 6.72
C GLY A 23 16.95 -4.81 7.41
N ALA A 24 17.76 -3.86 6.95
CA ALA A 24 19.00 -3.47 7.62
C ALA A 24 18.79 -2.23 8.49
N ILE A 25 19.05 -2.36 9.80
CA ILE A 25 18.84 -1.26 10.75
C ILE A 25 20.06 -0.34 10.89
N ASP A 26 21.26 -0.83 10.60
CA ASP A 26 22.50 -0.06 10.77
C ASP A 26 23.61 -0.44 9.77
N PRO A 27 24.69 0.36 9.69
CA PRO A 27 25.84 0.07 8.85
C PRO A 27 26.55 -1.26 9.13
N VAL A 28 26.56 -1.74 10.38
CA VAL A 28 27.23 -2.99 10.74
C VAL A 28 26.47 -4.15 10.10
N GLN A 29 25.16 -4.25 10.32
CA GLN A 29 24.31 -5.26 9.69
C GLN A 29 24.39 -5.19 8.17
N MET A 30 24.29 -3.99 7.59
CA MET A 30 24.42 -3.80 6.14
C MET A 30 25.73 -4.39 5.60
N THR A 31 26.86 -4.19 6.29
CA THR A 31 28.15 -4.73 5.83
C THR A 31 28.23 -6.25 5.92
N GLN A 32 27.52 -6.87 6.86
CA GLN A 32 27.44 -8.33 6.99
C GLN A 32 26.45 -8.93 5.99
N GLN A 33 25.43 -8.18 5.57
CA GLN A 33 24.48 -8.60 4.53
C GLN A 33 25.09 -8.53 3.12
N ALA A 34 25.96 -7.55 2.86
CA ALA A 34 26.49 -7.29 1.51
C ALA A 34 27.13 -8.49 0.80
N PRO A 35 27.89 -9.41 1.46
CA PRO A 35 28.43 -10.60 0.80
C PRO A 35 27.37 -11.64 0.39
N HIS A 36 26.17 -11.60 1.00
CA HIS A 36 25.17 -12.66 0.92
C HIS A 36 23.85 -12.22 0.30
N GLN A 37 23.61 -10.91 0.19
CA GLN A 37 22.38 -10.34 -0.34
C GLN A 37 22.71 -9.38 -1.49
N GLU A 38 21.86 -9.39 -2.52
CA GLU A 38 22.08 -8.63 -3.75
C GLU A 38 21.47 -7.22 -3.70
N VAL A 39 20.55 -7.01 -2.76
CA VAL A 39 19.86 -5.75 -2.50
C VAL A 39 19.80 -5.50 -0.99
N LEU A 40 19.49 -4.27 -0.61
CA LEU A 40 19.31 -3.84 0.77
C LEU A 40 17.89 -3.31 0.95
N TYR A 41 17.18 -3.75 1.99
CA TYR A 41 15.86 -3.22 2.32
C TYR A 41 15.91 -2.28 3.54
N ILE A 42 15.17 -1.17 3.45
CA ILE A 42 14.95 -0.24 4.56
C ILE A 42 13.46 -0.18 4.85
N SER A 43 13.10 -0.67 6.03
CA SER A 43 11.72 -0.81 6.51
C SER A 43 11.25 0.43 7.26
N GLY A 44 10.05 0.92 6.96
CA GLY A 44 9.37 1.98 7.73
C GLY A 44 9.09 1.53 9.16
N TRP A 45 8.60 0.30 9.34
CA TRP A 45 8.38 -0.34 10.64
C TRP A 45 9.63 -0.28 11.55
N ALA A 46 10.79 -0.69 11.03
CA ALA A 46 12.04 -0.66 11.80
C ALA A 46 12.48 0.79 12.10
N CYS A 47 12.27 1.71 11.15
CA CYS A 47 12.59 3.12 11.38
C CYS A 47 11.70 3.74 12.47
N SER A 48 10.41 3.42 12.50
CA SER A 48 9.45 3.86 13.52
C SER A 48 9.91 3.49 14.94
N SER A 49 10.48 2.31 15.09
CA SER A 49 10.86 1.77 16.40
C SER A 49 12.27 2.17 16.85
N LEU A 50 13.13 2.65 15.95
CA LEU A 50 14.57 2.73 16.22
C LEU A 50 15.26 4.02 15.74
N LEU A 51 14.75 4.70 14.71
CA LEU A 51 15.54 5.62 13.89
C LEU A 51 14.77 6.88 13.47
N THR A 52 13.72 7.25 14.20
CA THR A 52 12.94 8.46 13.90
C THR A 52 13.82 9.71 14.00
N SER A 53 13.57 10.71 13.16
CA SER A 53 14.39 11.93 13.13
C SER A 53 14.23 12.81 14.38
N THR A 54 13.21 12.55 15.20
CA THR A 54 12.96 13.23 16.48
C THR A 54 13.38 12.40 17.70
N ASN A 55 13.80 11.15 17.50
CA ASN A 55 14.03 10.14 18.55
C ASN A 55 12.77 9.71 19.33
N GLU A 56 11.59 10.16 18.92
CA GLU A 56 10.32 9.64 19.45
C GLU A 56 9.96 8.36 18.70
N VAL A 57 9.78 7.25 19.39
CA VAL A 57 9.51 5.95 18.76
C VAL A 57 8.05 5.57 18.89
N SER A 58 7.52 4.90 17.87
CA SER A 58 6.11 4.51 17.81
C SER A 58 5.95 3.14 17.13
N PRO A 59 4.81 2.45 17.33
CA PRO A 59 4.38 1.40 16.43
C PRO A 59 4.31 1.92 14.99
N ASP A 60 4.24 1.00 14.02
CA ASP A 60 4.30 1.33 12.61
C ASP A 60 3.01 1.99 12.07
N PHE A 61 2.86 3.28 12.37
CA PHE A 61 1.75 4.14 11.97
C PHE A 61 2.13 5.13 10.86
N GLY A 62 3.42 5.21 10.51
CA GLY A 62 3.91 6.19 9.52
C GLY A 62 3.67 7.65 9.97
N ASP A 63 3.69 7.88 11.28
CA ASP A 63 3.45 9.18 11.94
C ASP A 63 4.75 9.93 12.28
N TYR A 64 5.90 9.27 12.14
CA TYR A 64 7.21 9.91 12.21
C TYR A 64 7.38 10.95 11.08
N PRO A 65 8.25 11.97 11.26
CA PRO A 65 8.51 12.92 10.20
C PRO A 65 9.01 12.22 8.92
N TYR A 66 8.47 12.62 7.77
CA TYR A 66 8.67 11.93 6.49
C TYR A 66 10.13 11.82 6.02
N ASN A 67 11.04 12.59 6.61
CA ASN A 67 12.48 12.49 6.33
C ASN A 67 13.16 11.29 7.03
N THR A 68 12.46 10.57 7.91
CA THR A 68 12.98 9.45 8.70
C THR A 68 13.57 8.34 7.82
N VAL A 69 12.76 7.74 6.93
CA VAL A 69 13.24 6.67 6.04
C VAL A 69 14.28 7.18 5.02
N PRO A 70 14.10 8.35 4.37
CA PRO A 70 15.15 8.92 3.52
C PRO A 70 16.48 9.15 4.24
N ASN A 71 16.48 9.58 5.51
CA ASN A 71 17.71 9.76 6.27
C ASN A 71 18.42 8.43 6.52
N GLN A 72 17.67 7.36 6.79
CA GLN A 72 18.23 6.02 6.92
C GLN A 72 18.80 5.52 5.58
N VAL A 73 18.14 5.79 4.45
CA VAL A 73 18.69 5.52 3.11
C VAL A 73 20.05 6.21 2.95
N GLN A 74 20.14 7.49 3.29
CA GLN A 74 21.39 8.25 3.19
C GLN A 74 22.49 7.65 4.08
N ARG A 75 22.14 7.27 5.31
CA ARG A 75 23.07 6.67 6.28
C ARG A 75 23.68 5.37 5.73
N LEU A 76 22.85 4.49 5.18
CA LEU A 76 23.33 3.21 4.63
C LEU A 76 24.07 3.42 3.31
N ALA A 77 23.62 4.31 2.42
CA ALA A 77 24.32 4.65 1.18
C ALA A 77 25.72 5.22 1.44
N LYS A 78 25.86 6.12 2.41
CA LYS A 78 27.16 6.67 2.83
C LYS A 78 28.08 5.58 3.40
N ALA A 79 27.53 4.65 4.18
CA ALA A 79 28.28 3.52 4.71
C ALA A 79 28.75 2.56 3.60
N GLN A 80 27.88 2.18 2.66
CA GLN A 80 28.23 1.37 1.49
C GLN A 80 29.40 2.01 0.72
N SER A 81 29.29 3.32 0.44
CA SER A 81 30.32 4.08 -0.27
C SER A 81 31.65 4.13 0.49
N MET A 82 31.62 4.27 1.82
CA MET A 82 32.83 4.24 2.64
C MET A 82 33.51 2.86 2.61
N HIS A 83 32.74 1.78 2.77
CA HIS A 83 33.29 0.41 2.74
C HIS A 83 33.82 0.01 1.37
N ASP A 84 33.18 0.46 0.29
CA ASP A 84 33.68 0.30 -1.07
C ASP A 84 35.03 1.01 -1.27
N ARG A 85 35.16 2.29 -0.86
CA ARG A 85 36.44 3.02 -0.89
C ARG A 85 37.53 2.32 -0.08
N LYS A 86 37.19 1.82 1.12
CA LYS A 86 38.12 1.07 1.98
C LYS A 86 38.60 -0.20 1.28
N GLN A 87 37.68 -0.97 0.69
CA GLN A 87 38.02 -2.18 -0.06
C GLN A 87 38.87 -1.84 -1.29
N TRP A 88 38.54 -0.77 -2.02
CA TRP A 88 39.31 -0.33 -3.18
C TRP A 88 40.74 0.06 -2.81
N ASP A 89 40.96 0.84 -1.74
CA ASP A 89 42.31 1.21 -1.29
C ASP A 89 43.12 -0.01 -0.82
N ALA A 90 42.49 -0.96 -0.12
CA ALA A 90 43.16 -2.20 0.25
C ALA A 90 43.56 -3.02 -0.99
N ARG A 91 42.64 -3.17 -1.95
CA ARG A 91 42.87 -3.99 -3.16
C ARG A 91 43.85 -3.35 -4.14
N ARG A 92 43.91 -2.02 -4.24
CA ARG A 92 44.83 -1.34 -5.17
C ARG A 92 46.30 -1.54 -4.81
N LYS A 93 46.59 -1.82 -3.53
CA LYS A 93 47.93 -2.09 -2.99
C LYS A 93 48.42 -3.51 -3.27
N LEU A 94 47.55 -4.41 -3.73
CA LEU A 94 47.87 -5.80 -4.06
C LEU A 94 48.40 -5.94 -5.50
N THR A 95 49.29 -6.91 -5.73
CA THR A 95 49.67 -7.33 -7.08
C THR A 95 48.46 -7.91 -7.84
N PRO A 96 48.50 -7.99 -9.18
CA PRO A 96 47.42 -8.61 -9.95
C PRO A 96 47.06 -10.04 -9.48
N GLU A 97 48.06 -10.86 -9.17
CA GLU A 97 47.89 -12.25 -8.73
C GLU A 97 47.25 -12.34 -7.34
N GLN A 98 47.65 -11.46 -6.42
CA GLN A 98 47.05 -11.35 -5.09
C GLN A 98 45.61 -10.85 -5.16
N ARG A 99 45.35 -9.87 -6.02
CA ARG A 99 44.01 -9.27 -6.21
C ARG A 99 43.01 -10.27 -6.80
N ALA A 100 43.46 -11.14 -7.70
CA ALA A 100 42.62 -12.20 -8.28
C ALA A 100 42.17 -13.22 -7.23
N LYS A 101 42.97 -13.46 -6.19
CA LYS A 101 42.66 -14.39 -5.08
C LYS A 101 41.94 -13.72 -3.91
N ALA A 102 42.10 -12.41 -3.75
CA ALA A 102 41.49 -11.67 -2.65
C ALA A 102 39.96 -11.59 -2.82
N PRO A 103 39.17 -11.86 -1.77
CA PRO A 103 37.71 -11.77 -1.84
C PRO A 103 37.25 -10.37 -2.25
N TYR A 104 36.15 -10.31 -2.98
CA TYR A 104 35.51 -9.06 -3.39
C TYR A 104 34.08 -9.04 -2.88
N THR A 105 33.77 -8.06 -2.03
CA THR A 105 32.39 -7.79 -1.60
C THR A 105 31.85 -6.63 -2.40
N ASP A 106 30.71 -6.82 -3.05
CA ASP A 106 29.96 -5.71 -3.64
C ASP A 106 29.19 -4.98 -2.54
N TYR A 107 29.80 -3.95 -1.95
CA TYR A 107 29.13 -3.13 -0.92
C TYR A 107 28.04 -2.23 -1.50
N LEU A 108 28.10 -1.95 -2.80
CA LEU A 108 27.20 -1.02 -3.49
C LEU A 108 25.88 -1.70 -3.87
N ARG A 109 25.21 -2.33 -2.90
CA ARG A 109 23.93 -3.02 -3.09
C ARG A 109 22.79 -2.00 -3.29
N PRO A 110 21.93 -2.13 -4.32
CA PRO A 110 20.80 -1.22 -4.50
C PRO A 110 19.86 -1.22 -3.29
N ILE A 111 19.43 -0.03 -2.87
CA ILE A 111 18.57 0.16 -1.71
C ILE A 111 17.11 0.24 -2.16
N ILE A 112 16.25 -0.60 -1.58
CA ILE A 112 14.79 -0.54 -1.69
C ILE A 112 14.26 0.04 -0.38
N ALA A 113 13.50 1.12 -0.45
CA ALA A 113 13.03 1.85 0.73
C ALA A 113 11.51 1.91 0.83
N ASP A 114 11.03 2.05 2.05
CA ASP A 114 9.63 2.22 2.41
C ASP A 114 9.20 3.69 2.29
N GLY A 115 8.26 3.97 1.39
CA GLY A 115 7.66 5.29 1.19
C GLY A 115 6.35 5.48 1.96
N ASP A 116 5.93 4.50 2.77
CA ASP A 116 4.64 4.46 3.45
C ASP A 116 3.50 4.77 2.46
N THR A 117 2.52 5.58 2.88
CA THR A 117 1.44 6.09 2.03
C THR A 117 1.84 7.35 1.25
N GLY A 118 3.09 7.82 1.39
CA GLY A 118 3.55 9.08 0.81
C GLY A 118 3.51 10.30 1.73
N HIS A 119 3.17 10.12 3.02
CA HIS A 119 3.24 11.14 4.09
C HIS A 119 2.40 12.41 3.85
N GLY A 120 1.27 12.27 3.16
CA GLY A 120 0.31 13.35 2.93
C GLY A 120 -0.25 13.36 1.51
N GLY A 121 -0.64 14.55 1.04
CA GLY A 121 -1.10 14.75 -0.33
C GLY A 121 0.02 14.68 -1.38
N LEU A 122 -0.32 14.86 -2.66
CA LEU A 122 0.62 14.69 -3.78
C LEU A 122 1.88 15.58 -3.67
N SER A 123 1.78 16.79 -3.10
CA SER A 123 2.94 17.66 -2.90
C SER A 123 3.94 17.11 -1.86
N ALA A 124 3.46 16.37 -0.87
CA ALA A 124 4.30 15.64 0.07
C ALA A 124 4.99 14.45 -0.62
N VAL A 125 4.26 13.70 -1.43
CA VAL A 125 4.80 12.59 -2.24
C VAL A 125 5.94 13.07 -3.14
N LEU A 126 5.78 14.22 -3.81
CA LEU A 126 6.85 14.83 -4.63
C LEU A 126 8.11 15.12 -3.77
N LYS A 127 7.95 15.79 -2.63
CA LYS A 127 9.09 16.11 -1.75
C LYS A 127 9.76 14.86 -1.19
N LEU A 128 8.97 13.84 -0.83
CA LEU A 128 9.45 12.57 -0.32
C LEU A 128 10.22 11.79 -1.39
N ALA A 129 9.67 11.67 -2.59
CA ALA A 129 10.32 11.04 -3.74
C ALA A 129 11.66 11.73 -4.07
N LYS A 130 11.71 13.06 -4.02
CA LYS A 130 12.95 13.84 -4.17
C LYS A 130 14.00 13.45 -3.13
N LEU A 131 13.63 13.40 -1.85
CA LEU A 131 14.56 13.01 -0.77
C LEU A 131 15.10 11.59 -0.98
N PHE A 132 14.25 10.64 -1.37
CA PHE A 132 14.69 9.28 -1.64
C PHE A 132 15.73 9.20 -2.77
N ALA A 133 15.49 9.91 -3.88
CA ALA A 133 16.43 9.97 -4.99
C ALA A 133 17.76 10.64 -4.59
N GLU A 134 17.72 11.77 -3.88
CA GLU A 134 18.91 12.48 -3.39
C GLU A 134 19.73 11.63 -2.41
N ASN A 135 19.07 10.81 -1.60
CA ASN A 135 19.73 10.01 -0.56
C ASN A 135 20.23 8.64 -1.06
N GLY A 136 19.92 8.26 -2.30
CA GLY A 136 20.50 7.09 -2.96
C GLY A 136 19.60 5.85 -2.98
N ALA A 137 18.28 5.99 -2.79
CA ALA A 137 17.35 4.90 -3.02
C ALA A 137 17.41 4.45 -4.49
N ALA A 138 17.32 3.16 -4.73
CA ALA A 138 17.17 2.57 -6.06
C ALA A 138 15.70 2.34 -6.41
N ALA A 139 14.90 1.95 -5.42
CA ALA A 139 13.45 1.82 -5.52
C ALA A 139 12.79 2.33 -4.25
N VAL A 140 11.54 2.77 -4.38
CA VAL A 140 10.66 3.09 -3.25
C VAL A 140 9.34 2.37 -3.45
N HIS A 141 8.84 1.72 -2.41
CA HIS A 141 7.49 1.19 -2.41
C HIS A 141 6.53 2.15 -1.70
N PHE A 142 5.33 2.30 -2.27
CA PHE A 142 4.24 3.10 -1.69
C PHE A 142 3.01 2.21 -1.56
N GLU A 143 2.20 2.44 -0.53
CA GLU A 143 0.97 1.67 -0.27
C GLU A 143 -0.33 2.47 -0.42
N ASP A 144 -1.42 1.75 -0.67
CA ASP A 144 -2.78 2.27 -0.91
C ASP A 144 -3.59 2.48 0.37
N GLN A 145 -2.93 2.53 1.53
CA GLN A 145 -3.59 2.93 2.78
C GLN A 145 -3.79 4.45 2.87
N LEU A 146 -4.75 4.86 3.69
CA LEU A 146 -5.03 6.26 4.03
C LEU A 146 -3.95 6.80 4.97
N HIS A 147 -3.38 7.96 4.64
CA HIS A 147 -2.46 8.65 5.56
C HIS A 147 -3.20 9.09 6.83
N GLY A 148 -2.59 8.90 8.01
CA GLY A 148 -3.24 9.11 9.32
C GLY A 148 -4.11 7.92 9.78
N GLY A 149 -4.51 7.03 8.86
CA GLY A 149 -5.15 5.74 9.13
C GLY A 149 -4.21 4.54 8.92
N LYS A 150 -2.95 4.78 8.56
CA LYS A 150 -1.98 3.73 8.22
C LYS A 150 -1.73 2.81 9.41
N LYS A 151 -1.73 1.51 9.14
CA LYS A 151 -1.34 0.45 10.08
C LYS A 151 -0.35 -0.49 9.40
N CYS A 152 0.44 -1.19 10.21
CA CYS A 152 1.24 -2.32 9.74
C CYS A 152 0.33 -3.34 9.01
N GLY A 153 0.83 -3.97 7.94
CA GLY A 153 0.03 -4.84 7.06
C GLY A 153 -0.65 -6.03 7.76
N HIS A 154 -0.19 -6.42 8.96
CA HIS A 154 -0.75 -7.51 9.77
C HIS A 154 -1.74 -7.03 10.85
N LEU A 155 -1.97 -5.73 10.98
CA LEU A 155 -2.91 -5.15 11.95
C LEU A 155 -4.30 -4.97 11.32
N ALA A 156 -5.33 -5.09 12.15
CA ALA A 156 -6.71 -4.78 11.77
C ALA A 156 -6.93 -3.27 11.62
N GLY A 157 -8.07 -2.89 11.01
CA GLY A 157 -8.47 -1.48 10.87
C GLY A 157 -7.75 -0.73 9.75
N LYS A 158 -7.23 -1.44 8.74
CA LYS A 158 -6.63 -0.83 7.55
C LYS A 158 -7.70 -0.15 6.72
N VAL A 159 -7.47 1.13 6.43
CA VAL A 159 -8.32 1.96 5.58
C VAL A 159 -7.58 2.18 4.27
N LEU A 160 -8.16 1.72 3.16
CA LEU A 160 -7.65 1.94 1.82
C LEU A 160 -8.07 3.32 1.31
N VAL A 161 -7.34 3.84 0.31
CA VAL A 161 -7.79 4.98 -0.50
C VAL A 161 -8.35 4.50 -1.84
N PRO A 162 -9.16 5.31 -2.53
CA PRO A 162 -9.64 4.95 -3.86
C PRO A 162 -8.49 4.65 -4.82
N VAL A 163 -8.70 3.74 -5.76
CA VAL A 163 -7.66 3.32 -6.73
C VAL A 163 -6.98 4.52 -7.40
N GLY A 164 -7.76 5.52 -7.82
CA GLY A 164 -7.26 6.72 -8.45
C GLY A 164 -6.32 7.55 -7.57
N GLU A 165 -6.55 7.57 -6.25
CA GLU A 165 -5.66 8.27 -5.32
C GLU A 165 -4.30 7.60 -5.25
N HIS A 166 -4.25 6.26 -5.12
CA HIS A 166 -2.98 5.55 -5.08
C HIS A 166 -2.22 5.66 -6.41
N ILE A 167 -2.92 5.56 -7.56
CA ILE A 167 -2.33 5.84 -8.88
C ILE A 167 -1.70 7.24 -8.94
N ASN A 168 -2.38 8.26 -8.42
CA ASN A 168 -1.84 9.62 -8.40
C ASN A 168 -0.56 9.73 -7.56
N ARG A 169 -0.44 8.99 -6.45
CA ARG A 169 0.80 8.93 -5.65
C ARG A 169 1.94 8.32 -6.47
N LEU A 170 1.69 7.19 -7.14
CA LEU A 170 2.69 6.52 -7.99
C LEU A 170 3.16 7.43 -9.14
N ASN A 171 2.21 8.11 -9.80
CA ASN A 171 2.49 9.07 -10.87
C ASN A 171 3.27 10.29 -10.36
N ALA A 172 2.92 10.83 -9.18
CA ALA A 172 3.66 11.93 -8.58
C ALA A 172 5.12 11.54 -8.28
N ALA A 173 5.35 10.36 -7.69
CA ALA A 173 6.70 9.87 -7.43
C ALA A 173 7.51 9.72 -8.73
N ARG A 174 6.93 9.12 -9.77
CA ARG A 174 7.54 9.00 -11.10
C ARG A 174 7.85 10.36 -11.71
N PHE A 175 6.87 11.27 -11.71
CA PHE A 175 7.04 12.63 -12.24
C PHE A 175 8.20 13.37 -11.56
N GLN A 176 8.30 13.31 -10.23
CA GLN A 176 9.40 13.93 -9.51
C GLN A 176 10.76 13.37 -9.95
N TRP A 177 10.85 12.06 -10.15
CA TRP A 177 12.08 11.40 -10.57
C TRP A 177 12.43 11.70 -12.03
N ASP A 178 11.43 11.91 -12.91
CA ASP A 178 11.63 12.38 -14.28
C ASP A 178 12.21 13.79 -14.30
N VAL A 179 11.66 14.70 -13.50
CA VAL A 179 12.18 16.07 -13.34
C VAL A 179 13.64 16.07 -12.86
N MET A 180 14.02 15.10 -12.03
CA MET A 180 15.40 14.95 -11.54
C MET A 180 16.33 14.20 -12.50
N GLY A 181 15.83 13.64 -13.60
CA GLY A 181 16.62 12.79 -14.49
C GLY A 181 17.09 11.49 -13.85
N THR A 182 16.32 10.97 -12.89
CA THR A 182 16.64 9.74 -12.14
C THR A 182 15.74 8.59 -12.55
N GLU A 183 16.27 7.36 -12.52
CA GLU A 183 15.56 6.17 -12.98
C GLU A 183 15.07 5.29 -11.83
N ASN A 184 14.84 5.90 -10.66
CA ASN A 184 14.28 5.22 -9.49
C ASN A 184 13.05 4.37 -9.85
N LEU A 185 12.97 3.17 -9.28
CA LEU A 185 11.86 2.24 -9.54
C LEU A 185 10.73 2.52 -8.54
N VAL A 186 9.49 2.58 -9.04
CA VAL A 186 8.29 2.61 -8.20
C VAL A 186 7.84 1.17 -7.95
N ILE A 187 7.55 0.83 -6.71
CA ILE A 187 6.89 -0.42 -6.33
C ILE A 187 5.53 -0.07 -5.74
N ALA A 188 4.45 -0.58 -6.33
CA ALA A 188 3.11 -0.40 -5.80
C ALA A 188 2.77 -1.55 -4.85
N ARG A 189 2.47 -1.24 -3.60
CA ARG A 189 1.97 -2.18 -2.60
C ARG A 189 0.47 -1.96 -2.44
N THR A 190 -0.29 -3.06 -2.36
CA THR A 190 -1.71 -3.01 -1.98
C THR A 190 -1.94 -3.74 -0.68
N ASP A 191 -2.75 -3.16 0.20
CA ASP A 191 -3.20 -3.75 1.46
C ASP A 191 -4.64 -4.31 1.35
N SER A 192 -5.18 -4.42 0.13
CA SER A 192 -6.56 -4.86 -0.15
C SER A 192 -6.90 -6.27 0.30
N GLU A 193 -5.90 -7.16 0.46
CA GLU A 193 -6.13 -8.54 0.90
C GLU A 193 -6.84 -8.62 2.27
N SER A 194 -6.49 -7.72 3.19
CA SER A 194 -7.05 -7.67 4.54
C SER A 194 -7.57 -6.28 4.94
N GLY A 195 -7.56 -5.32 4.00
CA GLY A 195 -8.27 -4.04 4.14
C GLY A 195 -9.77 -4.29 4.34
N LYS A 196 -10.38 -3.58 5.29
CA LYS A 196 -11.81 -3.70 5.61
C LYS A 196 -12.59 -2.40 5.44
N LEU A 197 -11.89 -1.31 5.18
CA LEU A 197 -12.45 0.03 5.03
C LEU A 197 -11.82 0.69 3.81
N ILE A 198 -12.57 1.58 3.17
CA ILE A 198 -12.10 2.47 2.09
C ILE A 198 -12.53 3.90 2.42
N SER A 199 -11.68 4.87 2.16
CA SER A 199 -11.93 6.26 2.58
C SER A 199 -13.02 6.97 1.78
N SER A 200 -13.35 6.48 0.59
CA SER A 200 -14.37 7.07 -0.27
C SER A 200 -14.85 6.10 -1.34
N ALA A 201 -16.14 6.18 -1.69
CA ALA A 201 -16.75 5.47 -2.82
C ALA A 201 -16.69 6.28 -4.13
N ILE A 202 -15.75 7.21 -4.29
CA ILE A 202 -15.72 8.10 -5.48
C ILE A 202 -15.25 7.40 -6.76
N ASP A 203 -14.50 6.30 -6.64
CA ASP A 203 -13.88 5.60 -7.76
C ASP A 203 -14.69 4.36 -8.17
N VAL A 204 -15.12 4.34 -9.42
CA VAL A 204 -16.01 3.30 -9.95
C VAL A 204 -15.40 1.90 -9.93
N ARG A 205 -14.07 1.81 -9.91
CA ARG A 205 -13.33 0.55 -9.85
C ARG A 205 -13.42 -0.12 -8.47
N ASP A 206 -13.70 0.66 -7.44
CA ASP A 206 -13.85 0.16 -6.08
C ASP A 206 -15.27 -0.36 -5.81
N HIS A 207 -16.27 0.10 -6.57
CA HIS A 207 -17.68 -0.16 -6.31
C HIS A 207 -18.07 -1.64 -6.26
N GLU A 208 -17.37 -2.53 -6.98
CA GLU A 208 -17.67 -3.97 -6.93
C GLU A 208 -17.31 -4.61 -5.58
N PHE A 209 -16.47 -3.96 -4.78
CA PHE A 209 -15.97 -4.44 -3.49
C PHE A 209 -16.60 -3.73 -2.29
N ILE A 210 -17.26 -2.59 -2.50
CA ILE A 210 -17.90 -1.83 -1.42
C ILE A 210 -19.14 -2.57 -0.96
N LEU A 211 -19.14 -2.93 0.32
CA LEU A 211 -20.26 -3.60 0.95
C LEU A 211 -21.25 -2.57 1.50
N GLY A 212 -22.53 -2.88 1.35
CA GLY A 212 -23.63 -2.07 1.86
C GLY A 212 -24.74 -2.92 2.46
N VAL A 213 -25.72 -2.24 3.04
CA VAL A 213 -26.95 -2.78 3.59
C VAL A 213 -28.00 -2.88 2.48
N ALA A 214 -28.61 -4.06 2.36
CA ALA A 214 -29.70 -4.34 1.42
C ALA A 214 -31.07 -4.49 2.11
N ASP A 215 -31.14 -4.22 3.42
CA ASP A 215 -32.39 -4.22 4.21
C ASP A 215 -32.82 -2.78 4.53
N PRO A 216 -33.93 -2.28 3.96
CA PRO A 216 -34.40 -0.91 4.17
C PRO A 216 -34.93 -0.63 5.58
N SER A 217 -35.09 -1.64 6.42
CA SER A 217 -35.52 -1.47 7.82
C SER A 217 -34.36 -1.12 8.77
N ILE A 218 -33.12 -1.24 8.31
CA ILE A 218 -31.92 -0.95 9.11
C ILE A 218 -31.62 0.55 9.00
N GLU A 219 -31.60 1.22 10.15
CA GLU A 219 -31.21 2.64 10.23
C GLU A 219 -29.71 2.83 9.98
N PRO A 220 -29.28 3.98 9.43
CA PRO A 220 -27.88 4.30 9.25
C PRO A 220 -27.11 4.21 10.58
N LEU A 221 -25.98 3.49 10.57
CA LEU A 221 -25.17 3.27 11.76
C LEU A 221 -24.71 4.61 12.36
N ALA A 222 -24.21 5.52 11.51
CA ALA A 222 -23.70 6.81 11.95
C ALA A 222 -24.76 7.65 12.69
N GLU A 223 -25.99 7.71 12.18
CA GLU A 223 -27.09 8.44 12.82
C GLU A 223 -27.46 7.82 14.17
N THR A 224 -27.48 6.49 14.24
CA THR A 224 -27.78 5.76 15.48
C THR A 224 -26.72 6.03 16.55
N LEU A 225 -25.43 5.95 16.20
CA LEU A 225 -24.32 6.22 17.13
C LEU A 225 -24.33 7.68 17.61
N GLN A 226 -24.55 8.65 16.72
CA GLN A 226 -24.65 10.07 17.09
C GLN A 226 -25.84 10.32 18.04
N ALA A 227 -26.99 9.67 17.80
CA ALA A 227 -28.13 9.77 18.70
C ALA A 227 -27.89 9.11 20.07
N MET A 228 -27.07 8.05 20.13
CA MET A 228 -26.61 7.46 21.40
C MET A 228 -25.71 8.41 22.17
N GLU A 229 -24.69 8.98 21.51
CA GLU A 229 -23.79 10.00 22.08
C GLU A 229 -24.56 11.20 22.61
N ALA A 230 -25.50 11.73 21.81
CA ALA A 230 -26.33 12.89 22.19
C ALA A 230 -27.21 12.61 23.41
N ARG A 231 -27.55 11.34 23.68
CA ARG A 231 -28.30 10.91 24.87
C ARG A 231 -27.40 10.59 26.07
N GLY A 232 -26.08 10.73 25.92
CA GLY A 232 -25.10 10.51 26.99
C GLY A 232 -24.63 9.07 27.14
N ALA A 233 -24.79 8.22 26.11
CA ALA A 233 -24.22 6.87 26.13
C ALA A 233 -22.69 6.93 26.31
N VAL A 234 -22.14 6.04 27.12
CA VAL A 234 -20.69 5.97 27.34
C VAL A 234 -20.01 5.12 26.27
N GLY A 235 -18.70 5.29 26.09
CA GLY A 235 -17.93 4.60 25.03
C GLY A 235 -18.14 3.08 25.01
N SER A 236 -18.21 2.42 26.16
CA SER A 236 -18.46 0.96 26.21
C SER A 236 -19.84 0.54 25.71
N GLU A 237 -20.85 1.40 25.82
CA GLU A 237 -22.19 1.13 25.30
C GLU A 237 -22.24 1.30 23.78
N ILE A 238 -21.55 2.34 23.28
CA ILE A 238 -21.36 2.61 21.85
C ILE A 238 -20.60 1.43 21.20
N ASP A 239 -19.47 1.03 21.77
CA ASP A 239 -18.67 -0.09 21.30
C ASP A 239 -19.47 -1.40 21.27
N ALA A 240 -20.25 -1.67 22.32
CA ALA A 240 -21.08 -2.87 22.39
C ALA A 240 -22.20 -2.85 21.33
N PHE A 241 -22.81 -1.69 21.08
CA PHE A 241 -23.81 -1.53 20.04
C PHE A 241 -23.20 -1.73 18.65
N GLU A 242 -22.10 -1.03 18.34
CA GLU A 242 -21.41 -1.14 17.05
C GLU A 242 -20.94 -2.57 16.78
N ALA A 243 -20.32 -3.23 17.76
CA ALA A 243 -19.89 -4.62 17.63
C ALA A 243 -21.07 -5.57 17.37
N ASN A 244 -22.22 -5.34 18.01
CA ASN A 244 -23.42 -6.12 17.75
C ASN A 244 -23.97 -5.85 16.34
N TRP A 245 -24.03 -4.58 15.92
CA TRP A 245 -24.47 -4.20 14.58
C TRP A 245 -23.61 -4.84 13.50
N VAL A 246 -22.28 -4.75 13.61
CA VAL A 246 -21.33 -5.36 12.65
C VAL A 246 -21.51 -6.89 12.59
N LYS A 247 -21.85 -7.52 13.72
CA LYS A 247 -22.06 -8.97 13.79
C LYS A 247 -23.41 -9.40 13.23
N SER A 248 -24.47 -8.63 13.44
CA SER A 248 -25.84 -9.00 13.06
C SER A 248 -26.24 -8.53 11.66
N THR A 249 -25.68 -7.40 11.21
CA THR A 249 -26.03 -6.78 9.94
C THR A 249 -25.27 -7.46 8.81
N LYS A 250 -26.02 -8.07 7.89
CA LYS A 250 -25.43 -8.69 6.70
C LYS A 250 -25.09 -7.61 5.67
N LEU A 251 -23.80 -7.31 5.54
CA LEU A 251 -23.29 -6.48 4.46
C LEU A 251 -23.07 -7.33 3.21
N VAL A 252 -23.43 -6.78 2.06
CA VAL A 252 -23.34 -7.44 0.74
C VAL A 252 -22.82 -6.45 -0.29
N SER A 253 -22.26 -6.92 -1.39
CA SER A 253 -22.02 -6.11 -2.58
C SER A 253 -23.35 -5.72 -3.26
N PHE A 254 -23.33 -4.69 -4.11
CA PHE A 254 -24.51 -4.32 -4.89
C PHE A 254 -25.02 -5.48 -5.77
N ASP A 255 -24.13 -6.26 -6.38
CA ASP A 255 -24.54 -7.38 -7.24
C ASP A 255 -25.24 -8.48 -6.46
N GLU A 256 -24.75 -8.79 -5.25
CA GLU A 256 -25.42 -9.75 -4.37
C GLU A 256 -26.81 -9.26 -3.94
N ALA A 257 -26.96 -7.96 -3.66
CA ALA A 257 -28.25 -7.35 -3.38
C ALA A 257 -29.19 -7.42 -4.61
N ALA A 258 -28.68 -7.09 -5.80
CA ALA A 258 -29.45 -7.13 -7.04
C ALA A 258 -29.92 -8.55 -7.37
N VAL A 259 -29.05 -9.56 -7.23
CA VAL A 259 -29.41 -10.97 -7.46
C VAL A 259 -30.44 -11.45 -6.44
N ALA A 260 -30.30 -11.08 -5.16
CA ALA A 260 -31.28 -11.43 -4.13
C ALA A 260 -32.65 -10.80 -4.43
N HIS A 261 -32.66 -9.53 -4.84
CA HIS A 261 -33.87 -8.79 -5.22
C HIS A 261 -34.56 -9.42 -6.45
N MET A 262 -33.80 -9.69 -7.52
CA MET A 262 -34.31 -10.37 -8.72
C MET A 262 -34.94 -11.73 -8.39
N LYS A 263 -34.31 -12.53 -7.52
CA LYS A 263 -34.88 -13.81 -7.06
C LYS A 263 -36.18 -13.61 -6.29
N SER A 264 -36.28 -12.57 -5.46
CA SER A 264 -37.49 -12.28 -4.69
C SER A 264 -38.68 -11.87 -5.56
N GLU A 265 -38.41 -11.24 -6.71
CA GLU A 265 -39.43 -10.87 -7.70
C GLU A 265 -39.72 -11.98 -8.72
N GLY A 266 -39.07 -13.14 -8.62
CA GLY A 266 -39.29 -14.28 -9.52
C GLY A 266 -38.68 -14.09 -10.92
N VAL A 267 -37.65 -13.27 -11.07
CA VAL A 267 -36.93 -13.08 -12.34
C VAL A 267 -36.31 -14.40 -12.79
N ALA A 268 -36.45 -14.74 -14.08
CA ALA A 268 -35.89 -15.96 -14.67
C ALA A 268 -34.36 -16.01 -14.56
N GLN A 269 -33.80 -17.21 -14.31
CA GLN A 269 -32.36 -17.39 -14.11
C GLN A 269 -31.53 -16.91 -15.30
N GLU A 270 -32.03 -17.03 -16.53
CA GLU A 270 -31.37 -16.53 -17.75
C GLU A 270 -31.12 -15.01 -17.73
N HIS A 271 -32.01 -14.23 -17.11
CA HIS A 271 -31.85 -12.80 -16.98
C HIS A 271 -30.87 -12.43 -15.85
N ILE A 272 -30.87 -13.20 -14.76
CA ILE A 272 -29.88 -13.07 -13.68
C ILE A 272 -28.47 -13.37 -14.22
N ASP A 273 -28.33 -14.42 -15.02
CA ASP A 273 -27.05 -14.81 -15.62
C ASP A 273 -26.56 -13.75 -16.62
N SER A 274 -27.46 -13.19 -17.43
CA SER A 274 -27.17 -12.07 -18.35
C SER A 274 -26.70 -10.81 -17.63
N TYR A 275 -27.35 -10.44 -16.51
CA TYR A 275 -26.89 -9.36 -15.63
C TYR A 275 -25.46 -9.64 -15.13
N LEU A 276 -25.24 -10.83 -14.57
CA LEU A 276 -23.95 -11.23 -13.99
C LEU A 276 -22.84 -11.33 -15.04
N GLU A 277 -23.15 -11.73 -16.27
CA GLU A 277 -22.20 -11.76 -17.38
C GLU A 277 -21.80 -10.33 -17.78
N THR A 278 -22.78 -9.43 -17.89
CA THR A 278 -22.55 -8.02 -18.25
C THR A 278 -21.65 -7.31 -17.23
N VAL A 279 -21.91 -7.47 -15.93
CA VAL A 279 -21.07 -6.86 -14.88
C VAL A 279 -19.68 -7.50 -14.78
N ARG A 280 -19.56 -8.80 -15.06
CA ARG A 280 -18.25 -9.49 -15.11
C ARG A 280 -17.42 -9.06 -16.32
N ALA A 281 -18.06 -8.79 -17.45
CA ALA A 281 -17.40 -8.31 -18.66
C ALA A 281 -16.88 -6.86 -18.52
N ASN A 282 -17.50 -6.05 -17.64
CA ASN A 282 -17.08 -4.68 -17.38
C ASN A 282 -17.03 -4.40 -15.87
N ARG A 283 -15.89 -4.71 -15.24
CA ARG A 283 -15.72 -4.57 -13.79
C ARG A 283 -15.77 -3.11 -13.31
N ASP A 284 -15.35 -2.18 -14.16
CA ASP A 284 -15.34 -0.72 -13.90
C ASP A 284 -16.74 -0.09 -14.04
N LEU A 285 -17.79 -0.90 -14.19
CA LEU A 285 -19.16 -0.43 -14.27
C LEU A 285 -19.59 0.14 -12.90
N GLY A 286 -19.71 1.47 -12.81
CA GLY A 286 -20.10 2.12 -11.56
C GLY A 286 -21.54 1.78 -11.10
N ILE A 287 -21.82 1.98 -9.81
CA ILE A 287 -23.10 1.60 -9.18
C ILE A 287 -24.34 2.18 -9.87
N ALA A 288 -24.27 3.39 -10.42
CA ALA A 288 -25.39 4.00 -11.15
C ALA A 288 -25.78 3.18 -12.39
N HIS A 289 -24.77 2.65 -13.11
CA HIS A 289 -25.01 1.80 -14.27
C HIS A 289 -25.47 0.40 -13.85
N ARG A 290 -24.91 -0.16 -12.77
CA ARG A 290 -25.36 -1.44 -12.20
C ARG A 290 -26.82 -1.39 -11.78
N ARG A 291 -27.26 -0.31 -11.11
CA ARG A 291 -28.66 -0.05 -10.77
C ARG A 291 -29.56 0.00 -12.01
N LYS A 292 -29.14 0.74 -13.04
CA LYS A 292 -29.87 0.83 -14.30
C LYS A 292 -29.99 -0.54 -14.98
N LEU A 293 -28.93 -1.35 -14.96
CA LEU A 293 -28.93 -2.69 -15.54
C LEU A 293 -29.89 -3.61 -14.76
N ALA A 294 -29.83 -3.61 -13.42
CA ALA A 294 -30.72 -4.40 -12.59
C ALA A 294 -32.20 -4.03 -12.82
N SER A 295 -32.52 -2.73 -12.95
CA SER A 295 -33.90 -2.25 -13.19
C SER A 295 -34.51 -2.68 -14.52
N GLN A 296 -33.73 -3.23 -15.46
CA GLN A 296 -34.27 -3.80 -16.69
C GLN A 296 -34.99 -5.14 -16.45
N HIS A 297 -34.66 -5.80 -15.33
CA HIS A 297 -35.19 -7.11 -14.99
C HIS A 297 -36.14 -7.08 -13.78
N THR A 298 -36.18 -5.98 -13.03
CA THR A 298 -36.96 -5.85 -11.80
C THR A 298 -38.09 -4.84 -11.97
N SER A 299 -39.20 -5.10 -11.29
CA SER A 299 -40.38 -4.24 -11.20
C SER A 299 -40.19 -3.08 -10.21
N THR A 300 -39.39 -3.28 -9.16
CA THR A 300 -39.04 -2.24 -8.19
C THR A 300 -37.52 -2.00 -8.14
N PRO A 301 -37.06 -0.80 -7.71
CA PRO A 301 -35.64 -0.52 -7.56
C PRO A 301 -34.98 -1.39 -6.48
N VAL A 302 -33.79 -1.91 -6.77
CA VAL A 302 -32.96 -2.61 -5.77
C VAL A 302 -32.55 -1.63 -4.67
N TYR A 303 -32.98 -1.89 -3.44
CA TYR A 303 -32.51 -1.15 -2.27
C TYR A 303 -31.07 -1.57 -1.93
N PHE A 304 -30.21 -0.57 -1.72
CA PHE A 304 -28.81 -0.76 -1.35
C PHE A 304 -28.25 0.56 -0.82
N SER A 305 -27.66 0.56 0.37
CA SER A 305 -26.93 1.70 0.94
C SER A 305 -25.55 1.26 1.43
N TRP A 306 -24.49 1.89 0.93
CA TRP A 306 -23.14 1.78 1.50
C TRP A 306 -22.76 3.00 2.35
N ASP A 307 -23.70 3.95 2.46
CA ASP A 307 -23.66 5.10 3.36
C ASP A 307 -24.41 4.70 4.65
#